data_AF-A0A7U4DIV1-F1
#
_entry.id   AF-A0A7U4DIV1-F1
#
_cell.length_a   1.000
_cell.length_b   1.000
_cell.length_c   1.000
_cell.angle_alpha   90.00
_cell.angle_beta   90.00
_cell.angle_gamma   90.00
#
_symmetry.space_group_name_H-M   'P 1'
#
loop_
_entity.id
_entity.type
_entity.pdbx_description
1 polymer ?
#
loop_
_entity_poly.entity_id
_entity_poly.type
_entity_poly.pdbx_seq_one_letter_code
_entity_poly.pdbx_strand_id
1 'polypeptide(L)'
;MYHTRLMNVLWAWRASKKMFAIFFANTLNKEKKAVYLYPLKEGDVFYGIFYGYKKIKGNRFFADYTSVCRFSKKNFKTFNKAYYLEFRFKTGSVFMYVHTISYFVDGRNIRSIRKLYKKILKLEQEVFKFYSKDLQPEGIITKWVAKIKQKREERLDQIGNLINPPPHLRVRSRFRKF
;
A
#
# COMPACT_ATOMS: atom_id res chain seq x y z
N MET A 1 2.75 -14.36 10.28
CA MET A 1 2.34 -13.24 9.41
C MET A 1 1.03 -13.59 8.75
N TYR A 2 0.03 -12.70 8.76
CA TYR A 2 -1.28 -12.93 8.15
C TYR A 2 -1.47 -12.01 6.94
N HIS A 3 -2.10 -12.52 5.88
CA HIS A 3 -2.37 -11.77 4.65
C HIS A 3 -3.85 -11.88 4.28
N THR A 4 -4.48 -10.74 3.98
CA THR A 4 -5.81 -10.76 3.36
C THR A 4 -5.72 -11.18 1.90
N ARG A 5 -6.87 -11.52 1.30
CA ARG A 5 -6.95 -11.69 -0.16
C ARG A 5 -6.76 -10.36 -0.89
N LEU A 6 -6.48 -10.42 -2.18
CA LEU A 6 -6.37 -9.24 -3.04
C LEU A 6 -7.73 -8.61 -3.37
N MET A 7 -7.68 -7.40 -3.95
CA MET A 7 -8.82 -6.64 -4.48
C MET A 7 -9.86 -6.18 -3.45
N ASN A 8 -9.44 -6.02 -2.19
CA ASN A 8 -10.30 -5.40 -1.20
C ASN A 8 -10.39 -3.88 -1.41
N VAL A 9 -11.58 -3.36 -1.16
CA VAL A 9 -11.87 -1.94 -0.94
C VAL A 9 -12.26 -1.76 0.51
N LEU A 10 -11.63 -0.80 1.18
CA LEU A 10 -11.99 -0.43 2.54
C LEU A 10 -13.43 0.11 2.57
N TRP A 11 -14.34 -0.60 3.23
CA TRP A 11 -15.76 -0.28 3.28
C TRP A 11 -16.17 0.38 4.60
N ALA A 12 -15.77 -0.16 5.75
CA ALA A 12 -16.09 0.40 7.06
C ALA A 12 -15.15 -0.15 8.13
N TRP A 13 -15.25 0.35 9.37
CA TRP A 13 -14.65 -0.27 10.55
C TRP A 13 -15.52 -0.01 11.78
N ARG A 14 -15.35 -0.83 12.82
CA ARG A 14 -15.97 -0.68 14.13
C ARG A 14 -14.96 -1.01 15.21
N ALA A 15 -14.87 -0.15 16.21
CA ALA A 15 -14.04 -0.38 17.39
C ALA A 15 -14.91 -0.69 18.60
N SER A 16 -14.45 -1.62 19.43
CA SER A 16 -14.96 -1.90 20.77
C SER A 16 -13.78 -2.19 21.68
N LYS A 17 -13.99 -2.27 23.00
CA LYS A 17 -12.92 -2.68 23.93
C LYS A 17 -12.34 -4.07 23.63
N LYS A 18 -13.11 -4.97 23.00
CA LYS A 18 -12.72 -6.37 22.75
C LYS A 18 -12.04 -6.59 21.40
N MET A 19 -12.32 -5.75 20.41
CA MET A 19 -11.81 -5.91 19.05
C MET A 19 -12.00 -4.66 18.19
N PHE A 20 -11.18 -4.54 17.17
CA PHE A 20 -11.29 -3.60 16.07
C PHE A 20 -11.57 -4.36 14.77
N ALA A 21 -12.79 -4.26 14.25
CA ALA A 21 -13.22 -4.92 13.03
C ALA A 21 -13.08 -3.98 11.82
N ILE A 22 -12.43 -4.43 10.76
CA ILE A 22 -12.23 -3.69 9.52
C ILE A 22 -12.91 -4.44 8.38
N PHE A 23 -13.86 -3.80 7.72
CA PHE A 23 -14.71 -4.42 6.71
C PHE A 23 -14.28 -4.02 5.30
N PHE A 24 -14.29 -5.02 4.43
CA PHE A 24 -13.94 -4.92 3.03
C PHE A 24 -15.05 -5.41 2.13
N ALA A 25 -15.10 -4.84 0.93
CA ALA A 25 -15.78 -5.43 -0.21
C ALA A 25 -14.74 -5.72 -1.29
N ASN A 26 -14.80 -6.90 -1.88
CA ASN A 26 -13.98 -7.24 -3.04
C ASN A 26 -14.64 -6.68 -4.31
N THR A 27 -13.89 -5.95 -5.13
CA THR A 27 -14.47 -5.31 -6.33
C THR A 27 -14.88 -6.29 -7.42
N LEU A 28 -14.25 -7.48 -7.49
CA LEU A 28 -14.42 -8.39 -8.63
C LEU A 28 -15.47 -9.47 -8.38
N ASN A 29 -15.58 -9.95 -7.14
CA ASN A 29 -16.52 -11.03 -6.79
C ASN A 29 -17.57 -10.60 -5.75
N LYS A 30 -17.60 -9.32 -5.36
CA LYS A 30 -18.55 -8.74 -4.39
C LYS A 30 -18.49 -9.38 -2.98
N GLU A 31 -17.50 -10.23 -2.70
CA GLU A 31 -17.30 -10.86 -1.39
C GLU A 31 -17.06 -9.80 -0.32
N LYS A 32 -17.80 -9.87 0.79
CA LYS A 32 -17.55 -9.03 1.96
C LYS A 32 -16.70 -9.81 2.97
N LYS A 33 -15.69 -9.16 3.53
CA LYS A 33 -14.80 -9.76 4.54
C LYS A 33 -14.53 -8.81 5.67
N ALA A 34 -14.18 -9.36 6.82
CA ALA A 34 -13.70 -8.60 7.95
C ALA A 34 -12.30 -9.08 8.36
N VAL A 35 -11.46 -8.15 8.80
CA VAL A 35 -10.24 -8.42 9.56
C VAL A 35 -10.47 -7.91 10.96
N TYR A 36 -10.05 -8.69 11.94
CA TYR A 36 -10.19 -8.35 13.35
C TYR A 36 -8.81 -8.13 13.94
N LEU A 37 -8.62 -6.97 14.56
CA LEU A 37 -7.49 -6.71 15.44
C LEU A 37 -7.98 -6.82 16.88
N TYR A 38 -7.14 -7.35 17.75
CA TYR A 38 -7.46 -7.60 19.15
C TYR A 38 -6.60 -6.73 20.06
N PRO A 39 -7.02 -6.51 21.32
CA PRO A 39 -6.17 -5.92 22.35
C PRO A 39 -4.85 -6.67 22.46
N LEU A 40 -3.79 -5.95 22.82
CA LEU A 40 -2.46 -6.53 22.97
C LEU A 40 -2.45 -7.55 24.11
N LYS A 41 -1.80 -8.70 23.87
CA LYS A 41 -1.47 -9.66 24.92
C LYS A 41 -0.22 -9.17 25.65
N GLU A 42 -0.01 -9.67 26.86
CA GLU A 42 1.20 -9.38 27.63
C GLU A 42 2.47 -9.68 26.81
N GLY A 43 3.41 -8.73 26.83
CA GLY A 43 4.68 -8.83 26.09
C GLY A 43 4.62 -8.51 24.59
N ASP A 44 3.44 -8.27 24.00
CA ASP A 44 3.29 -7.81 22.61
C ASP A 44 3.24 -6.28 22.52
N VAL A 45 3.63 -5.74 21.37
CA VAL A 45 3.73 -4.30 21.14
C VAL A 45 3.20 -3.97 19.75
N PHE A 46 2.26 -3.03 19.67
CA PHE A 46 1.88 -2.42 18.39
C PHE A 46 2.93 -1.39 17.98
N TYR A 47 3.62 -1.63 16.86
CA TYR A 47 4.61 -0.72 16.30
C TYR A 47 4.02 0.35 15.38
N GLY A 48 2.83 0.11 14.82
CA GLY A 48 2.15 1.08 13.98
C GLY A 48 1.61 0.50 12.69
N ILE A 49 1.21 1.42 11.81
CA ILE A 49 0.71 1.14 10.47
C ILE A 49 1.82 1.43 9.46
N PHE A 50 2.00 0.55 8.47
CA PHE A 50 2.97 0.74 7.39
C PHE A 50 2.31 0.53 6.04
N TYR A 51 2.63 1.39 5.07
CA TYR A 51 2.13 1.25 3.71
C TYR A 51 3.22 0.73 2.78
N GLY A 52 2.79 -0.06 1.79
CA GLY A 52 3.71 -0.57 0.80
C GLY A 52 3.02 -1.22 -0.37
N TYR A 53 3.85 -1.79 -1.24
CA TYR A 53 3.40 -2.68 -2.30
C TYR A 53 4.39 -3.82 -2.47
N LYS A 54 3.91 -4.98 -2.90
CA LYS A 54 4.75 -6.08 -3.37
C LYS A 54 4.64 -6.20 -4.88
N LYS A 55 5.76 -6.42 -5.57
CA LYS A 55 5.73 -6.85 -6.98
C LYS A 55 5.09 -8.24 -7.03
N ILE A 56 4.17 -8.44 -7.98
CA ILE A 56 3.46 -9.71 -8.16
C ILE A 56 4.29 -10.65 -9.04
N LYS A 57 4.78 -10.17 -10.19
CA LYS A 57 5.62 -10.96 -11.10
C LYS A 57 6.89 -11.44 -10.40
N GLY A 58 7.15 -12.74 -10.47
CA GLY A 58 8.35 -13.38 -9.90
C GLY A 58 8.33 -13.55 -8.38
N ASN A 59 7.23 -13.26 -7.70
CA ASN A 59 7.14 -13.37 -6.25
C ASN A 59 6.43 -14.68 -5.85
N ARG A 60 7.14 -15.54 -5.12
CA ARG A 60 6.67 -16.88 -4.71
C ARG A 60 5.37 -16.85 -3.91
N PHE A 61 5.13 -15.80 -3.12
CA PHE A 61 3.87 -15.64 -2.38
C PHE A 61 2.64 -15.56 -3.30
N PHE A 62 2.83 -15.06 -4.52
CA PHE A 62 1.79 -14.88 -5.53
C PHE A 62 1.77 -16.00 -6.58
N ALA A 63 2.63 -17.02 -6.45
CA ALA A 63 2.74 -18.12 -7.42
C ALA A 63 1.47 -18.98 -7.44
N ASP A 64 0.94 -19.31 -6.27
CA ASP A 64 -0.41 -19.87 -6.15
C ASP A 64 -1.43 -18.74 -6.05
N TYR A 65 -1.96 -18.32 -7.18
CA TYR A 65 -2.92 -17.21 -7.23
C TYR A 65 -4.23 -17.51 -6.49
N THR A 66 -4.65 -18.78 -6.40
CA THR A 66 -5.95 -19.14 -5.82
C THR A 66 -5.99 -19.00 -4.30
N SER A 67 -4.85 -19.14 -3.63
CA SER A 67 -4.74 -18.87 -2.20
C SER A 67 -4.89 -17.37 -1.88
N VAL A 68 -4.47 -16.49 -2.79
CA VAL A 68 -4.43 -15.03 -2.58
C VAL A 68 -5.60 -14.27 -3.23
N CYS A 69 -6.34 -14.88 -4.16
CA CYS A 69 -7.54 -14.28 -4.73
C CYS A 69 -8.59 -15.28 -5.25
N ARG A 70 -9.82 -14.79 -5.47
CA ARG A 70 -10.98 -15.57 -5.95
C ARG A 70 -11.55 -15.05 -7.28
N PHE A 71 -10.71 -14.48 -8.14
CA PHE A 71 -11.09 -13.97 -9.46
C PHE A 71 -10.24 -14.60 -10.56
N SER A 72 -10.58 -14.35 -11.83
CA SER A 72 -9.97 -15.03 -12.96
C SER A 72 -8.44 -14.83 -13.03
N LYS A 73 -7.72 -15.88 -13.43
CA LYS A 73 -6.27 -15.83 -13.69
C LYS A 73 -5.92 -14.76 -14.74
N LYS A 74 -6.81 -14.53 -15.72
CA LYS A 74 -6.69 -13.46 -16.72
C LYS A 74 -6.61 -12.09 -16.06
N ASN A 75 -7.51 -11.78 -15.13
CA ASN A 75 -7.48 -10.53 -14.37
C ASN A 75 -6.23 -10.48 -13.49
N PHE A 76 -5.87 -11.56 -12.81
CA PHE A 76 -4.68 -11.60 -11.96
C PHE A 76 -3.39 -11.23 -12.71
N LYS A 77 -3.23 -11.70 -13.94
CA LYS A 77 -2.06 -11.41 -14.79
C LYS A 77 -1.89 -9.93 -15.14
N THR A 78 -2.93 -9.09 -15.02
CA THR A 78 -2.82 -7.65 -15.32
C THR A 78 -2.20 -6.85 -14.16
N PHE A 79 -2.11 -7.43 -12.96
CA PHE A 79 -1.60 -6.73 -11.80
C PHE A 79 -0.07 -6.84 -11.69
N ASN A 80 0.59 -5.69 -11.69
CA ASN A 80 2.04 -5.62 -11.46
C ASN A 80 2.41 -5.52 -9.97
N LYS A 81 1.54 -4.88 -9.17
CA LYS A 81 1.77 -4.55 -7.76
C LYS A 81 0.53 -4.85 -6.92
N ALA A 82 0.76 -5.43 -5.75
CA ALA A 82 -0.25 -5.59 -4.70
C ALA A 82 0.03 -4.58 -3.59
N TYR A 83 -0.81 -3.54 -3.51
CA TYR A 83 -0.72 -2.49 -2.50
C TYR A 83 -1.36 -2.93 -1.20
N TYR A 84 -0.73 -2.58 -0.08
CA TYR A 84 -1.18 -2.97 1.24
C TYR A 84 -0.99 -1.87 2.28
N LEU A 85 -1.76 -2.00 3.37
CA LEU A 85 -1.45 -1.45 4.67
C LEU A 85 -1.15 -2.62 5.63
N GLU A 86 -0.15 -2.45 6.47
CA GLU A 86 0.35 -3.45 7.40
C GLU A 86 0.15 -2.94 8.82
N PHE A 87 -0.55 -3.71 9.65
CA PHE A 87 -0.49 -3.52 11.11
C PHE A 87 0.67 -4.37 11.63
N ARG A 88 1.67 -3.71 12.21
CA ARG A 88 2.86 -4.39 12.70
C ARG A 88 2.85 -4.47 14.21
N PHE A 89 3.08 -5.68 14.69
CA PHE A 89 3.21 -6.03 16.09
C PHE A 89 4.59 -6.66 16.33
N LYS A 90 5.00 -6.79 17.59
CA LYS A 90 6.24 -7.51 17.97
C LYS A 90 6.13 -8.98 17.59
N THR A 91 4.97 -9.59 17.78
CA THR A 91 4.72 -11.01 17.49
C THR A 91 4.46 -11.30 16.00
N GLY A 92 4.25 -10.28 15.18
CA GLY A 92 4.05 -10.45 13.74
C GLY A 92 3.29 -9.32 13.08
N SER A 93 2.84 -9.53 11.85
CA SER A 93 2.17 -8.52 11.05
C SER A 93 0.89 -9.04 10.39
N VAL A 94 -0.06 -8.13 10.23
CA VAL A 94 -1.30 -8.30 9.46
C VAL A 94 -1.22 -7.43 8.21
N PHE A 95 -0.99 -8.06 7.06
CA PHE A 95 -0.98 -7.41 5.75
C PHE A 95 -2.38 -7.39 5.16
N MET A 96 -2.90 -6.19 4.95
CA MET A 96 -4.17 -5.96 4.31
C MET A 96 -3.97 -5.38 2.93
N TYR A 97 -4.25 -6.18 1.90
CA TYR A 97 -4.18 -5.72 0.53
C TYR A 97 -5.43 -4.91 0.17
N VAL A 98 -5.23 -3.62 -0.09
CA VAL A 98 -6.29 -2.67 -0.47
C VAL A 98 -5.95 -2.11 -1.84
N HIS A 99 -6.66 -2.55 -2.88
CA HIS A 99 -6.32 -2.22 -4.26
C HIS A 99 -6.43 -0.71 -4.54
N THR A 100 -7.39 -0.03 -3.91
CA THR A 100 -7.63 1.40 -4.12
C THR A 100 -6.49 2.29 -3.61
N ILE A 101 -5.55 1.78 -2.80
CA ILE A 101 -4.33 2.50 -2.42
C ILE A 101 -3.48 2.82 -3.67
N SER A 102 -3.56 2.01 -4.73
CA SER A 102 -2.89 2.29 -6.01
C SER A 102 -3.24 3.66 -6.59
N TYR A 103 -4.44 4.17 -6.32
CA TYR A 103 -4.91 5.45 -6.85
C TYR A 103 -4.09 6.64 -6.35
N PHE A 104 -3.50 6.55 -5.15
CA PHE A 104 -2.59 7.58 -4.65
C PHE A 104 -1.30 7.70 -5.47
N VAL A 105 -0.88 6.61 -6.10
CA VAL A 105 0.35 6.53 -6.90
C VAL A 105 0.07 6.87 -8.36
N ASP A 106 -1.06 6.41 -8.89
CA ASP A 106 -1.43 6.60 -10.28
C ASP A 106 -1.89 8.03 -10.58
N GLY A 107 -2.37 8.78 -9.57
CA GLY A 107 -2.83 10.17 -9.73
C GLY A 107 -4.13 10.33 -10.52
N ARG A 108 -4.78 9.24 -10.92
CA ARG A 108 -6.04 9.23 -11.67
C ARG A 108 -7.23 9.36 -10.71
N ASN A 109 -8.26 10.12 -11.09
CA ASN A 109 -9.53 10.28 -10.35
C ASN A 109 -9.38 10.93 -8.94
N ILE A 110 -9.08 12.23 -8.94
CA ILE A 110 -8.86 13.08 -7.75
C ILE A 110 -10.01 13.00 -6.74
N ARG A 111 -11.27 12.93 -7.20
CA ARG A 111 -12.44 12.87 -6.31
C ARG A 111 -12.46 11.58 -5.48
N SER A 112 -12.21 10.43 -6.12
CA SER A 112 -12.13 9.13 -5.45
C SER A 112 -10.94 9.05 -4.51
N ILE A 113 -9.79 9.60 -4.92
CA ILE A 113 -8.58 9.72 -4.09
C ILE A 113 -8.89 10.49 -2.81
N ARG A 114 -9.55 11.65 -2.90
CA ARG A 114 -9.84 12.49 -1.72
C ARG A 114 -10.75 11.78 -0.71
N LYS A 115 -11.78 11.08 -1.17
CA LYS A 115 -12.68 10.30 -0.29
C LYS A 115 -11.93 9.16 0.40
N LEU A 116 -11.13 8.41 -0.35
CA LEU A 116 -10.32 7.32 0.19
C LEU A 116 -9.28 7.84 1.20
N TYR A 117 -8.62 8.94 0.90
CA TYR A 117 -7.61 9.57 1.76
C TYR A 117 -8.17 9.90 3.14
N LYS A 118 -9.26 10.67 3.20
CA LYS A 118 -9.93 11.02 4.46
C LYS A 118 -10.35 9.77 5.25
N LYS A 119 -10.80 8.75 4.53
CA LYS A 119 -11.21 7.47 5.13
C LYS A 119 -10.02 6.73 5.75
N ILE A 120 -8.88 6.70 5.06
CA ILE A 120 -7.66 6.07 5.59
C ILE A 120 -7.11 6.86 6.79
N LEU A 121 -7.06 8.18 6.73
CA LEU A 121 -6.63 8.99 7.88
C LEU A 121 -7.48 8.72 9.13
N LYS A 122 -8.81 8.65 8.97
CA LYS A 122 -9.70 8.31 10.09
C LYS A 122 -9.49 6.88 10.58
N LEU A 123 -9.21 5.93 9.69
CA LEU A 123 -8.86 4.57 10.08
C LEU A 123 -7.56 4.54 10.91
N GLU A 124 -6.52 5.27 10.49
CA GLU A 124 -5.27 5.36 11.24
C GLU A 124 -5.50 5.91 12.65
N GLN A 125 -6.24 7.02 12.77
CA GLN A 125 -6.58 7.63 14.06
C GLN A 125 -7.29 6.63 14.99
N GLU A 126 -8.30 5.94 14.47
CA GLU A 126 -9.10 4.99 15.25
C GLU A 126 -8.28 3.75 15.67
N VAL A 127 -7.38 3.25 14.82
CA VAL A 127 -6.48 2.14 15.17
C VAL A 127 -5.45 2.56 16.22
N PHE A 128 -4.86 3.75 16.08
CA PHE A 128 -3.92 4.27 17.07
C PHE A 128 -4.59 4.50 18.43
N LYS A 129 -5.79 5.07 18.42
CA LYS A 129 -6.62 5.20 19.63
C LYS A 129 -6.96 3.85 20.25
N PHE A 130 -7.29 2.83 19.45
CA PHE A 130 -7.57 1.47 19.94
C PHE A 130 -6.37 0.83 20.66
N TYR A 131 -5.15 1.19 20.26
CA TYR A 131 -3.91 0.73 20.90
C TYR A 131 -3.28 1.73 21.88
N SER A 132 -4.01 2.80 22.25
CA SER A 132 -3.51 3.85 23.16
C SER A 132 -2.15 4.41 22.73
N LYS A 133 -2.00 4.67 21.42
CA LYS A 133 -0.80 5.27 20.82
C LYS A 133 -1.14 6.63 20.20
N ASP A 134 -0.15 7.51 20.22
CA ASP A 134 -0.25 8.79 19.53
C ASP A 134 0.07 8.65 18.04
N LEU A 135 -0.83 9.20 17.21
CA LEU A 135 -0.62 9.33 15.79
C LEU A 135 -0.13 10.74 15.48
N GLN A 136 0.88 10.86 14.64
CA GLN A 136 1.32 12.19 14.18
C GLN A 136 0.20 12.89 13.37
N PRO A 137 0.03 14.22 13.51
CA PRO A 137 -1.12 14.95 12.95
C PRO A 137 -1.31 14.76 11.44
N GLU A 138 -0.20 14.63 10.71
CA GLU A 138 -0.18 14.49 9.25
C GLU A 138 -0.71 13.14 8.76
N GLY A 139 -0.72 12.10 9.61
CA GLY A 139 -1.04 10.72 9.21
C GLY A 139 0.07 10.02 8.43
N ILE A 140 0.08 8.69 8.52
CA ILE A 140 1.15 7.85 7.97
C ILE A 140 1.01 7.72 6.44
N ILE A 141 -0.23 7.61 5.95
CA ILE A 141 -0.51 7.54 4.52
C ILE A 141 0.04 8.76 3.78
N THR A 142 -0.02 9.94 4.38
CA THR A 142 0.44 11.22 3.82
C THR A 142 1.93 11.19 3.55
N LYS A 143 2.71 10.79 4.57
CA LYS A 143 4.16 10.64 4.48
C LYS A 143 4.54 9.59 3.44
N TRP A 144 3.82 8.48 3.40
CA TRP A 144 4.08 7.43 2.42
C TRP A 144 3.81 7.90 0.98
N VAL A 145 2.69 8.59 0.72
CA VAL A 145 2.36 9.11 -0.62
C VAL A 145 3.38 10.15 -1.07
N ALA A 146 3.78 11.07 -0.20
CA ALA A 146 4.83 12.06 -0.49
C ALA A 146 6.14 11.38 -0.90
N LYS A 147 6.59 10.39 -0.12
CA LYS A 147 7.80 9.61 -0.42
C LYS A 147 7.73 8.87 -1.75
N ILE A 148 6.56 8.35 -2.13
CA ILE A 148 6.39 7.67 -3.43
C ILE A 148 6.47 8.66 -4.59
N LYS A 149 5.91 9.86 -4.44
CA LYS A 149 5.97 10.94 -5.45
C LYS A 149 7.39 11.44 -5.65
N GLN A 150 8.10 11.75 -4.56
CA GLN A 150 9.51 12.16 -4.60
C GLN A 150 10.36 11.11 -5.34
N LYS A 151 10.24 9.83 -4.98
CA LYS A 151 10.95 8.73 -5.68
C LYS A 151 10.57 8.58 -7.16
N ARG A 152 9.40 9.06 -7.57
CA ARG A 152 9.00 9.05 -8.98
C ARG A 152 9.69 10.17 -9.73
N GLU A 153 9.72 11.38 -9.16
CA GLU A 153 10.42 12.54 -9.70
C GLU A 153 11.93 12.24 -9.86
N GLU A 154 12.59 11.77 -8.80
CA GLU A 154 14.01 11.39 -8.83
C GLU A 154 14.34 10.38 -9.96
N ARG A 155 13.44 9.44 -10.25
CA ARG A 155 13.63 8.47 -11.34
C ARG A 155 13.40 9.07 -12.72
N LEU A 156 12.45 10.00 -12.84
CA LEU A 156 12.25 10.72 -14.10
C LEU A 156 13.46 11.60 -14.40
N ASP A 157 14.05 12.24 -13.39
CA ASP A 157 15.29 13.01 -13.53
C ASP A 157 16.46 12.12 -13.94
N GLN A 158 16.62 10.94 -13.32
CA GLN A 158 17.64 9.96 -13.73
C GLN A 158 17.47 9.52 -15.19
N ILE A 159 16.24 9.24 -15.63
CA ILE A 159 15.96 8.86 -17.03
C ILE A 159 16.23 10.04 -17.97
N GLY A 160 15.81 11.25 -17.58
CA GLY A 160 16.09 12.48 -18.32
C GLY A 160 17.59 12.70 -18.49
N ASN A 161 18.37 12.48 -17.44
CA ASN A 161 19.84 12.57 -17.47
C ASN A 161 20.49 11.46 -18.32
N LEU A 162 19.87 10.29 -18.45
CA LEU A 162 20.36 9.24 -19.36
C LEU A 162 20.11 9.58 -20.83
N ILE A 163 18.95 10.15 -21.15
CA ILE A 163 18.57 10.53 -22.52
C ILE A 163 19.30 11.82 -22.94
N ASN A 164 19.35 12.80 -22.05
CA ASN A 164 19.91 14.13 -22.25
C ASN A 164 20.82 14.49 -21.07
N PRO A 165 22.06 13.96 -21.02
CA PRO A 165 22.96 14.25 -19.92
C PRO A 165 23.22 15.76 -19.80
N PRO A 166 23.30 16.30 -18.57
CA PRO A 166 23.67 17.69 -18.35
C PRO A 166 25.07 17.97 -18.94
N PRO A 167 25.40 19.24 -19.27
CA PRO A 167 26.62 19.58 -20.02
C PRO A 167 27.93 19.01 -19.45
N HIS A 168 28.02 18.88 -18.13
CA HIS A 168 29.19 18.32 -17.43
C HIS A 168 29.30 16.78 -17.52
N LEU A 169 28.22 16.07 -17.90
CA LEU A 169 28.20 14.61 -18.12
C LEU A 169 28.19 14.23 -19.61
N ARG A 170 28.10 15.21 -20.53
CA ARG A 170 28.18 14.96 -21.97
C ARG A 170 29.62 14.62 -22.33
N VAL A 171 29.92 13.33 -22.48
CA VAL A 171 31.18 12.89 -23.09
C VAL A 171 31.16 13.38 -24.54
N ARG A 172 32.05 14.32 -24.88
CA ARG A 172 32.27 14.71 -26.29
C ARG A 172 32.76 13.49 -27.04
N SER A 173 31.90 12.87 -27.87
CA SER A 173 32.35 11.85 -28.81
C SER A 173 33.33 12.51 -29.78
N ARG A 174 34.63 12.27 -29.59
CA ARG A 174 35.61 12.56 -30.63
C ARG A 174 35.39 11.51 -31.72
N PHE A 175 34.46 11.77 -32.64
CA PHE A 175 34.50 11.12 -33.94
C PHE A 175 35.80 11.56 -34.61
N ARG A 176 36.83 10.71 -34.54
CA ARG A 176 37.95 10.79 -35.49
C ARG A 176 37.37 10.44 -36.85
N LYS A 177 37.18 11.45 -37.70
CA LYS A 177 37.05 11.25 -39.14
C LYS A 177 38.37 10.63 -39.60
N PHE A 178 38.31 9.39 -40.07
CA PHE A 178 39.34 8.81 -40.92
C PHE A 178 39.10 9.28 -42.35
#